data_AF-A0A7V5UQK7-F1
#
_entry.id   AF-A0A7V5UQK7-F1
#
_cell.length_a   1.000
_cell.length_b   1.000
_cell.length_c   1.000
_cell.angle_alpha   90.00
_cell.angle_beta   90.00
_cell.angle_gamma   90.00
#
_symmetry.space_group_name_H-M   'P 1'
#
loop_
_entity.id
_entity.type
_entity.pdbx_description
1 polymer ?
#
loop_
_entity_poly.entity_id
_entity_poly.type
_entity_poly.pdbx_seq_one_letter_code
_entity_poly.pdbx_strand_id
1 'polypeptide(L)'
;MRLYGKADIQRQCDAGDFRRGLGYFRRGMVLKARMSADGRVVTGKVRGSYASSYRQHIDIAPEGRSVSISGSCSCPVGYNCKHVVAVLLTGLREPRHAAPYSEPQQALGPEVKSWLQALKKSVDTPEALDPDAYPDDVRQRLVYVLDPADRRGDAGANPAILRIYSTR
;
A
#
# COMPACT_ATOMS: atom_id res chain seq x y z
N MET A 1 17.84 -11.94 8.10
CA MET A 1 18.34 -11.43 9.39
C MET A 1 17.15 -10.90 10.19
N ARG A 2 17.12 -10.94 11.53
CA ARG A 2 15.96 -10.42 12.29
C ARG A 2 16.25 -8.97 12.64
N LEU A 3 15.57 -8.04 11.95
CA LEU A 3 15.85 -6.61 12.04
C LEU A 3 15.07 -5.90 13.16
N TYR A 4 13.94 -6.46 13.61
CA TYR A 4 13.02 -5.81 14.56
C TYR A 4 12.68 -6.72 15.75
N GLY A 5 12.26 -6.09 16.85
CA GLY A 5 11.77 -6.71 18.06
C GLY A 5 10.35 -6.26 18.43
N LYS A 6 9.82 -6.85 19.51
CA LYS A 6 8.48 -6.50 20.02
C LYS A 6 8.36 -5.03 20.41
N ALA A 7 9.42 -4.46 20.98
CA ALA A 7 9.45 -3.05 21.38
C ALA A 7 9.34 -2.11 20.18
N ASP A 8 9.91 -2.45 19.02
CA ASP A 8 9.74 -1.68 17.79
C ASP A 8 8.28 -1.69 17.33
N ILE A 9 7.63 -2.85 17.36
CA ILE A 9 6.20 -2.97 17.01
C ILE A 9 5.35 -2.08 17.93
N GLN A 10 5.65 -2.06 19.23
CA GLN A 10 4.90 -1.25 20.20
C GLN A 10 5.11 0.25 20.02
N ARG A 11 6.27 0.68 19.50
CA ARG A 11 6.54 2.08 19.19
C ARG A 11 5.84 2.55 17.91
N GLN A 12 5.75 1.67 16.91
CA GLN A 12 5.26 2.02 15.58
C GLN A 12 3.76 1.80 15.38
N CYS A 13 3.09 1.14 16.34
CA CYS A 13 1.67 0.84 16.28
C CYS A 13 0.94 1.43 17.48
N ASP A 14 -0.29 1.87 17.26
CA ASP A 14 -1.16 2.38 18.31
C ASP A 14 -1.43 1.31 19.40
N ALA A 15 -1.54 1.70 20.66
CA ALA A 15 -1.63 0.75 21.78
C ALA A 15 -2.89 -0.14 21.69
N GLY A 16 -3.98 0.41 21.16
CA GLY A 16 -5.22 -0.33 20.89
C GLY A 16 -5.05 -1.37 19.77
N ASP A 17 -4.34 -1.02 18.70
CA ASP A 17 -4.05 -1.95 17.60
C ASP A 17 -3.05 -3.03 18.00
N PHE A 18 -2.06 -2.68 18.82
CA PHE A 18 -1.14 -3.66 19.39
C PHE A 18 -1.90 -4.73 20.19
N ARG A 19 -2.80 -4.31 21.09
CA ARG A 19 -3.59 -5.22 21.93
C ARG A 19 -4.50 -6.11 21.10
N ARG A 20 -5.21 -5.55 20.12
CA ARG A 20 -6.06 -6.32 19.21
C ARG A 20 -5.25 -7.28 18.35
N GLY A 21 -4.11 -6.83 17.83
CA GLY A 21 -3.21 -7.64 17.00
C GLY A 21 -2.62 -8.81 17.75
N LEU A 22 -2.24 -8.62 19.02
CA LEU A 22 -1.85 -9.70 19.92
C LEU A 22 -2.96 -10.76 20.05
N GLY A 23 -4.23 -10.33 20.12
CA GLY A 23 -5.38 -11.23 20.10
C GLY A 23 -5.49 -12.04 18.80
N TYR A 24 -5.30 -11.41 17.64
CA TYR A 24 -5.33 -12.11 16.34
C TYR A 24 -4.19 -13.13 16.21
N PHE A 25 -2.99 -12.74 16.63
CA PHE A 25 -1.83 -13.62 16.69
C PHE A 25 -2.07 -14.83 17.58
N ARG A 26 -2.54 -14.62 18.83
CA ARG A 26 -2.82 -15.71 19.78
C ARG A 26 -3.89 -16.68 19.30
N ARG A 27 -4.88 -16.19 18.53
CA ARG A 27 -5.95 -17.01 17.96
C ARG A 27 -5.58 -17.71 16.64
N GLY A 28 -4.33 -17.61 16.17
CA GLY A 28 -3.91 -18.23 14.92
C GLY A 28 -4.66 -17.67 13.69
N MET A 29 -4.99 -16.37 13.71
CA MET A 29 -5.73 -15.73 12.61
C MET A 29 -4.81 -15.36 11.44
N VAL A 30 -3.49 -15.47 11.61
CA VAL A 30 -2.50 -15.24 10.56
C VAL A 30 -2.44 -16.49 9.69
N LEU A 31 -2.88 -16.36 8.45
CA LEU A 31 -2.94 -17.46 7.47
C LEU A 31 -1.59 -17.67 6.79
N LYS A 32 -0.84 -16.58 6.57
CA LYS A 32 0.50 -16.58 5.99
C LYS A 32 1.30 -15.43 6.59
N ALA A 33 2.56 -15.67 6.89
CA ALA A 33 3.56 -14.65 7.17
C ALA A 33 4.86 -15.07 6.49
N ARG A 34 5.51 -14.16 5.77
CA ARG A 34 6.81 -14.42 5.13
C ARG A 34 7.68 -13.21 5.28
N MET A 35 8.95 -13.44 5.58
CA MET A 35 9.98 -12.41 5.68
C MET A 35 10.96 -12.58 4.53
N SER A 36 11.38 -11.48 3.90
CA SER A 36 12.44 -11.48 2.91
C SER A 36 13.77 -11.97 3.51
N ALA A 37 14.68 -12.45 2.66
CA ALA A 37 15.99 -12.96 3.11
C ALA A 37 16.80 -11.91 3.89
N ASP A 38 16.74 -10.65 3.45
CA ASP A 38 17.40 -9.52 4.10
C ASP A 38 16.66 -9.03 5.36
N GLY A 39 15.42 -9.45 5.58
CA GLY A 39 14.59 -9.09 6.72
C GLY A 39 13.90 -7.72 6.62
N ARG A 40 14.01 -7.05 5.48
CA ARG A 40 13.47 -5.69 5.27
C ARG A 40 12.00 -5.66 4.87
N VAL A 41 11.47 -6.77 4.36
CA VAL A 41 10.07 -6.86 3.95
C VAL A 41 9.40 -8.03 4.64
N VAL A 42 8.23 -7.78 5.22
CA VAL A 42 7.35 -8.83 5.73
C VAL A 42 6.01 -8.74 5.01
N THR A 43 5.57 -9.86 4.44
CA THR A 43 4.24 -9.96 3.85
C THR A 43 3.36 -10.91 4.64
N GLY A 44 2.08 -10.61 4.65
CA GLY A 44 1.11 -11.31 5.47
C GLY A 44 -0.23 -11.49 4.80
N LYS A 45 -0.94 -12.51 5.27
CA LYS A 45 -2.37 -12.69 5.01
C LYS A 45 -3.03 -13.03 6.33
N VAL A 46 -3.97 -12.21 6.78
CA VAL A 46 -4.66 -12.37 8.07
C VAL A 46 -6.15 -12.48 7.82
N ARG A 47 -6.79 -13.44 8.49
CA ARG A 47 -8.24 -13.59 8.49
C ARG A 47 -8.86 -12.35 9.15
N GLY A 48 -9.72 -11.64 8.41
CA GLY A 48 -10.41 -10.45 8.84
C GLY A 48 -11.79 -10.76 9.44
N SER A 49 -12.58 -9.70 9.63
CA SER A 49 -14.01 -9.82 9.92
C SER A 49 -14.79 -10.15 8.62
N TYR A 50 -15.93 -10.82 8.74
CA TYR A 50 -16.87 -11.12 7.63
C TYR A 50 -16.29 -11.99 6.50
N ALA A 51 -15.72 -13.14 6.83
CA ALA A 51 -15.16 -14.14 5.90
C ALA A 51 -14.03 -13.66 4.95
N SER A 52 -13.68 -12.37 5.00
CA SER A 52 -12.61 -11.78 4.19
C SER A 52 -11.22 -12.02 4.81
N SER A 53 -10.19 -12.02 3.97
CA SER A 53 -8.79 -12.02 4.42
C SER A 53 -8.09 -10.78 3.92
N TYR A 54 -7.35 -10.10 4.79
CA TYR A 54 -6.59 -8.90 4.46
C TYR A 54 -5.14 -9.23 4.19
N ARG A 55 -4.54 -8.57 3.20
CA ARG A 55 -3.11 -8.68 2.86
C ARG A 55 -2.33 -7.55 3.48
N GLN A 56 -1.11 -7.84 3.91
CA GLN A 56 -0.18 -6.88 4.48
C GLN A 56 1.13 -6.88 3.69
N HIS A 57 1.67 -5.68 3.47
CA HIS A 57 3.03 -5.43 3.01
C HIS A 57 3.68 -4.51 4.04
N ILE A 58 4.84 -4.91 4.58
CA ILE A 58 5.45 -4.24 5.71
C ILE A 58 6.93 -4.02 5.42
N ASP A 59 7.32 -2.76 5.36
CA ASP A 59 8.70 -2.32 5.19
C ASP A 59 9.36 -2.10 6.55
N ILE A 60 10.60 -2.55 6.66
CA ILE A 60 11.41 -2.54 7.87
C ILE A 60 12.77 -1.95 7.52
N ALA A 61 13.03 -0.74 8.02
CA ALA A 61 14.25 0.00 7.77
C ALA A 61 14.99 0.30 9.08
N PRO A 62 16.32 0.14 9.13
CA PRO A 62 17.11 0.63 10.26
C PRO A 62 16.94 2.15 10.43
N GLU A 63 16.77 2.61 11.67
CA GLU A 63 16.64 4.03 12.02
C GLU A 63 17.48 4.32 13.27
N GLY A 64 18.78 4.57 13.06
CA GLY A 64 19.74 4.78 14.15
C GLY A 64 19.84 3.57 15.09
N ARG A 65 19.44 3.74 16.35
CA ARG A 65 19.37 2.66 17.36
C ARG A 65 18.01 1.94 17.40
N SER A 66 17.08 2.33 16.53
CA SER A 66 15.73 1.79 16.41
C SER A 66 15.46 1.30 14.99
N VAL A 67 14.22 0.89 14.75
CA VAL A 67 13.76 0.39 13.46
C VAL A 67 12.46 1.12 13.09
N SER A 68 12.42 1.60 11.86
CA SER A 68 11.20 2.10 11.24
C SER A 68 10.38 0.94 10.69
N ILE A 69 9.08 0.91 11.00
CA ILE A 69 8.14 -0.11 10.53
C ILE A 69 6.96 0.60 9.86
N SER A 70 6.83 0.41 8.55
CA SER A 70 5.75 0.96 7.74
C SER A 70 4.91 -0.18 7.17
N GLY A 71 3.71 -0.39 7.70
CA GLY A 71 2.83 -1.49 7.33
C GLY A 71 1.59 -1.02 6.61
N SER A 72 1.47 -1.38 5.34
CA SER A 72 0.25 -1.24 4.54
C SER A 72 -0.61 -2.50 4.65
N CYS A 73 -1.92 -2.31 4.82
CA CYS A 73 -2.90 -3.38 4.98
C CYS A 73 -4.15 -3.09 4.15
N SER A 74 -4.66 -4.10 3.44
CA SER A 74 -5.88 -3.98 2.63
C SER A 74 -7.19 -3.89 3.44
N CYS A 75 -7.12 -3.54 4.72
CA CYS A 75 -8.29 -3.40 5.59
C CYS A 75 -8.71 -1.93 5.68
N PRO A 76 -9.93 -1.62 6.17
CA PRO A 76 -10.42 -0.24 6.23
C PRO A 76 -9.53 0.75 7.01
N VAL A 77 -8.66 0.26 7.90
CA VAL A 77 -7.72 1.09 8.67
C VAL A 77 -6.47 1.47 7.83
N GLY A 78 -6.09 0.66 6.85
CA GLY A 78 -4.99 0.97 5.94
C GLY A 78 -3.58 0.79 6.52
N TYR A 79 -3.22 1.49 7.59
CA TYR A 79 -1.83 1.63 8.06
C TYR A 79 -1.62 1.10 9.48
N ASN A 80 -0.51 0.39 9.74
CA ASN A 80 -0.07 -0.13 11.05
C ASN A 80 -1.18 -0.68 11.98
N CYS A 81 -2.20 -1.27 11.36
CA CYS A 81 -3.37 -1.76 12.06
C CYS A 81 -3.06 -3.05 12.85
N LYS A 82 -4.03 -3.51 13.65
CA LYS A 82 -3.98 -4.81 14.33
C LYS A 82 -3.55 -6.01 13.46
N HIS A 83 -3.83 -6.02 12.16
CA HIS A 83 -3.41 -7.11 11.27
C HIS A 83 -1.90 -7.08 11.00
N VAL A 84 -1.32 -5.88 10.82
CA VAL A 84 0.14 -5.69 10.67
C VAL A 84 0.85 -6.19 11.93
N VAL A 85 0.35 -5.80 13.11
CA VAL A 85 0.87 -6.29 14.40
C VAL A 85 0.86 -7.82 14.46
N ALA A 86 -0.25 -8.46 14.09
CA ALA A 86 -0.36 -9.92 14.16
C ALA A 86 0.67 -10.63 13.26
N VAL A 87 0.92 -10.10 12.06
CA VAL A 87 1.92 -10.61 11.11
C VAL A 87 3.33 -10.44 11.67
N LEU A 88 3.67 -9.26 12.19
CA LEU A 88 4.98 -9.01 12.79
C LEU A 88 5.24 -9.93 13.99
N LEU A 89 4.25 -10.12 14.86
CA LEU A 89 4.37 -11.07 15.99
C LEU A 89 4.55 -12.52 15.53
N THR A 90 3.98 -12.90 14.38
CA THR A 90 4.18 -14.22 13.78
C THR A 90 5.60 -14.37 13.23
N GLY A 91 6.09 -13.34 12.51
CA GLY A 91 7.48 -13.30 12.04
C GLY A 91 8.51 -13.31 13.17
N LEU A 92 8.14 -12.84 14.37
CA LEU A 92 8.95 -12.96 15.57
C LEU A 92 9.01 -14.40 16.16
N ARG A 93 8.07 -15.29 15.80
CA ARG A 93 8.02 -16.68 16.30
C ARG A 93 8.58 -17.71 15.33
N GLU A 94 8.39 -17.53 14.03
CA GLU A 94 8.77 -18.58 13.06
C GLU A 94 10.30 -18.65 12.86
N PRO A 95 10.92 -19.86 12.92
CA PRO A 95 12.30 -20.06 12.50
C PRO A 95 12.45 -19.77 11.00
N ARG A 96 13.64 -19.36 10.57
CA ARG A 96 13.97 -18.84 9.23
C ARG A 96 13.76 -19.88 8.12
N HIS A 97 12.53 -20.20 7.76
CA HIS A 97 12.19 -20.99 6.58
C HIS A 97 11.15 -20.25 5.74
N ALA A 98 11.52 -19.06 5.29
CA ALA A 98 10.82 -18.43 4.18
C ALA A 98 11.62 -18.74 2.91
N ALA A 99 11.05 -19.60 2.05
CA ALA A 99 11.45 -19.66 0.64
C ALA A 99 11.46 -18.23 0.07
N PRO A 100 12.37 -17.90 -0.86
CA PRO A 100 12.49 -16.54 -1.41
C PRO A 100 11.11 -16.03 -1.83
N TYR A 101 10.70 -14.94 -1.20
CA TYR A 101 9.49 -14.23 -1.57
C TYR A 101 9.78 -13.53 -2.90
N SER A 102 9.24 -14.06 -3.99
CA SER A 102 8.86 -13.25 -5.14
C SER A 102 7.56 -12.54 -4.74
N GLU A 103 7.49 -11.21 -4.93
CA GLU A 103 6.21 -10.53 -4.88
C GLU A 103 5.20 -11.32 -5.71
N PRO A 104 3.97 -11.58 -5.21
CA PRO A 104 2.92 -11.95 -6.10
C PRO A 104 2.74 -10.73 -7.00
N GLN A 105 3.41 -10.75 -8.15
CA GLN A 105 3.04 -9.90 -9.27
C GLN A 105 1.57 -10.23 -9.47
N GLN A 106 0.71 -9.34 -8.99
CA GLN A 106 -0.58 -9.17 -9.62
C GLN A 106 -0.20 -8.82 -11.05
N ALA A 107 -0.10 -9.85 -11.89
CA ALA A 107 0.16 -9.69 -13.29
C ALA A 107 -1.02 -8.85 -13.77
N LEU A 108 -0.74 -7.57 -14.03
CA LEU A 108 -1.70 -6.71 -14.69
C LEU A 108 -2.13 -7.47 -15.93
N GLY A 109 -3.44 -7.60 -16.13
CA GLY A 109 -3.97 -8.18 -17.35
C GLY A 109 -3.32 -7.49 -18.55
N PRO A 110 -3.12 -8.20 -19.67
CA PRO A 110 -2.43 -7.66 -20.84
C PRO A 110 -3.02 -6.31 -21.28
N GLU A 111 -4.34 -6.13 -21.13
CA GLU A 111 -5.04 -4.86 -21.39
C GLU A 111 -4.55 -3.71 -20.50
N VAL A 112 -4.52 -3.90 -19.18
CA VAL A 112 -4.07 -2.87 -18.22
C VAL A 112 -2.59 -2.55 -18.41
N LYS A 113 -1.78 -3.58 -18.71
CA LYS A 113 -0.35 -3.40 -19.00
C LYS A 113 -0.14 -2.59 -20.28
N SER A 114 -0.88 -2.91 -21.35
CA SER A 114 -0.83 -2.18 -22.62
C SER A 114 -1.26 -0.72 -22.44
N TRP A 115 -2.35 -0.49 -21.70
CA TRP A 115 -2.83 0.85 -21.38
C TRP A 115 -1.79 1.69 -20.60
N LEU A 116 -1.17 1.12 -19.56
CA LEU A 116 -0.09 1.80 -18.82
C LEU A 116 1.12 2.12 -19.69
N GLN A 117 1.48 1.25 -20.62
CA GLN A 117 2.57 1.50 -21.57
C GLN A 117 2.23 2.63 -22.54
N ALA A 118 0.99 2.69 -23.04
CA ALA A 118 0.52 3.80 -23.86
C ALA A 118 0.57 5.13 -23.10
N LEU A 119 0.13 5.15 -21.83
CA LEU A 119 0.18 6.34 -20.98
C LEU A 119 1.61 6.84 -20.74
N LYS A 120 2.57 5.94 -20.53
CA LYS A 120 3.99 6.34 -20.38
C LYS A 120 4.53 6.98 -21.66
N LYS A 121 4.24 6.38 -22.81
CA LYS A 121 4.65 6.93 -24.12
C LYS A 121 4.10 8.33 -24.37
N SER A 122 2.86 8.62 -23.95
CA SER A 122 2.28 9.96 -24.12
C SER A 122 2.94 11.03 -23.24
N VAL A 123 3.58 10.65 -22.12
CA VAL A 123 4.33 11.60 -21.26
C VAL A 123 5.72 11.89 -21.83
N ASP A 124 6.33 10.90 -22.47
CA ASP A 124 7.70 10.98 -23.00
C ASP A 124 7.77 11.57 -24.42
N THR A 125 6.64 11.89 -25.06
CA THR A 125 6.61 12.47 -26.41
C THR A 125 6.86 13.98 -26.32
N PRO A 126 8.01 14.51 -26.78
CA PRO A 126 8.36 15.93 -26.61
C PRO A 126 7.71 16.84 -27.65
N GLU A 127 7.01 16.27 -28.63
CA GLU A 127 6.57 17.00 -29.81
C GLU A 127 5.12 17.44 -29.68
N ALA A 128 5.01 18.74 -29.39
CA ALA A 128 3.93 19.64 -29.75
C ALA A 128 2.56 19.29 -29.19
N LEU A 129 2.24 19.85 -28.04
CA LEU A 129 0.86 20.17 -27.72
C LEU A 129 0.82 21.62 -27.26
N ASP A 130 0.50 22.49 -28.23
CA ASP A 130 -0.60 23.41 -27.95
C ASP A 130 -1.63 22.61 -27.12
N PRO A 131 -1.91 23.00 -25.86
CA PRO A 131 -2.84 22.28 -24.99
C PRO A 131 -4.21 22.06 -25.65
N ASP A 132 -4.54 22.91 -26.63
CA ASP A 132 -5.76 22.89 -27.44
C ASP A 132 -5.55 22.31 -28.84
N ALA A 133 -4.41 21.70 -29.16
CA ALA A 133 -4.28 20.90 -30.37
C ALA A 133 -5.08 19.59 -30.20
N TYR A 134 -5.98 19.32 -31.14
CA TYR A 134 -6.76 18.09 -31.20
C TYR A 134 -6.35 17.24 -32.41
N PRO A 135 -5.21 16.52 -32.36
CA PRO A 135 -4.86 15.58 -33.42
C PRO A 135 -5.90 14.46 -33.56
N ASP A 136 -6.20 14.10 -34.81
CA ASP A 136 -7.21 13.09 -35.16
C ASP A 136 -6.79 11.65 -34.81
N ASP A 137 -5.51 11.43 -34.52
CA ASP A 137 -4.94 10.13 -34.14
C ASP A 137 -5.06 9.81 -32.64
N VAL A 138 -5.45 10.79 -31.81
CA VAL A 138 -5.65 10.63 -30.37
C VAL A 138 -7.02 9.99 -30.07
N ARG A 139 -7.03 8.69 -29.80
CA ARG A 139 -8.26 7.89 -29.54
C ARG A 139 -8.70 7.78 -28.08
N GLN A 140 -7.90 8.27 -27.14
CA GLN A 140 -8.23 8.20 -25.71
C GLN A 140 -7.74 9.45 -25.01
N ARG A 141 -8.58 10.05 -24.16
CA ARG A 141 -8.21 11.25 -23.40
C ARG A 141 -8.64 11.13 -21.95
N LEU A 142 -7.84 11.72 -21.07
CA LEU A 142 -8.20 11.93 -19.68
C LEU A 142 -8.61 13.38 -19.50
N VAL A 143 -9.86 13.60 -19.16
CA VAL A 143 -10.38 14.93 -18.80
C VAL A 143 -10.38 15.00 -17.29
N TYR A 144 -9.77 16.03 -16.72
CA TYR A 144 -9.85 16.28 -15.29
C TYR A 144 -10.62 17.55 -15.01
N VAL A 145 -11.41 17.53 -13.95
CA VAL A 145 -12.11 18.71 -13.43
C VAL A 145 -11.58 18.96 -12.03
N LEU A 146 -11.00 20.13 -11.82
CA LEU A 146 -10.66 20.65 -10.50
C LEU A 146 -11.87 21.40 -9.98
N ASP A 147 -12.54 20.81 -8.99
CA ASP A 147 -13.65 21.44 -8.28
C ASP A 147 -13.10 22.08 -7.00
N PRO A 148 -12.93 23.42 -6.94
CA PRO A 148 -12.54 24.08 -5.71
C PRO A 148 -13.70 23.93 -4.72
N ALA A 149 -13.49 23.17 -3.64
CA ALA A 149 -14.52 22.99 -2.62
C ALA A 149 -14.98 24.37 -2.13
N ASP A 150 -16.26 24.69 -2.31
CA ASP A 150 -16.77 25.99 -1.92
C ASP A 150 -16.74 26.13 -0.39
N ARG A 151 -15.95 27.06 0.15
CA ARG A 151 -16.03 27.44 1.57
C ARG A 151 -16.55 28.85 1.70
N ARG A 152 -17.81 28.95 2.14
CA ARG A 152 -18.18 30.01 3.08
C ARG A 152 -17.37 29.84 4.36
N GLY A 153 -16.28 30.60 4.49
CA GLY A 153 -15.66 30.92 5.78
C GLY A 153 -14.41 30.12 6.15
N ASP A 154 -13.39 30.90 6.51
CA ASP A 154 -12.07 30.59 7.10
C ASP A 154 -10.90 30.32 6.14
N ALA A 155 -9.78 30.97 6.47
CA ALA A 155 -8.52 31.02 5.75
C ALA A 155 -7.68 29.76 6.03
N GLY A 156 -7.83 28.76 5.18
CA GLY A 156 -6.98 27.57 5.10
C GLY A 156 -6.98 27.04 3.66
N ALA A 157 -5.87 26.46 3.21
CA ALA A 157 -5.70 25.99 1.83
C ALA A 157 -6.89 25.10 1.40
N ASN A 158 -7.54 25.49 0.31
CA ASN A 158 -8.80 24.88 -0.10
C ASN A 158 -8.55 23.47 -0.66
N PRO A 159 -9.16 22.40 -0.10
CA PRO A 159 -9.03 21.08 -0.71
C PRO A 159 -9.72 21.08 -2.08
N ALA A 160 -8.95 20.96 -3.16
CA ALA A 160 -9.50 20.77 -4.50
C ALA A 160 -9.85 19.30 -4.70
N ILE A 161 -11.06 19.03 -5.20
CA ILE A 161 -11.43 17.68 -5.63
C ILE A 161 -11.01 17.52 -7.08
N LEU A 162 -10.03 16.65 -7.34
CA LEU A 162 -9.65 16.24 -8.69
C LEU A 162 -10.54 15.08 -9.16
N ARG A 163 -11.43 15.34 -10.11
CA ARG A 163 -12.24 14.30 -10.77
C ARG A 163 -11.61 13.95 -12.11
N ILE A 164 -11.28 12.69 -12.33
CA ILE A 164 -10.68 12.21 -13.60
C ILE A 164 -11.73 11.40 -14.36
N TYR A 165 -11.94 11.77 -15.62
CA TYR A 165 -12.83 11.13 -16.57
C TYR A 165 -12.00 10.62 -17.75
N SER A 166 -12.42 9.50 -18.34
CA SER A 166 -11.82 8.99 -19.56
C SER A 166 -12.83 9.04 -20.70
N THR A 167 -12.46 9.66 -21.81
CA THR A 167 -13.25 9.64 -23.04
C THR A 167 -12.59 8.69 -24.04
N ARG A 168 -13.44 7.93 -24.74
CA ARG A 168 -13.06 7.16 -25.94
C ARG A 168 -13.40 7.94 -27.18
#